data_AF-A0AAD5XCS0-F1
#
_entry.id   AF-A0AAD5XCS0-F1
#
_cell.length_a   1.000
_cell.length_b   1.000
_cell.length_c   1.000
_cell.angle_alpha   90.00
_cell.angle_beta   90.00
_cell.angle_gamma   90.00
#
_symmetry.space_group_name_H-M   'P 1'
#
loop_
_entity.id
_entity.type
_entity.pdbx_description
1 polymer ?
#
loop_
_entity_poly.entity_id
_entity_poly.type
_entity_poly.pdbx_seq_one_letter_code
_entity_poly.pdbx_strand_id
1 'polypeptide(L)'
;EPASNNVGYSQPLSQAAVINEWVNAGVPLSQLTNGLAFYGRSWQVQSSTNNGLYQECIGSVNGAACPGIIGDFLDAAIYTDVCGTQYHSGVWMYMNLRGATNLPTGTVQTDVPLSASPTTAGNGWTREFFDFAQTPTLYTANYLGEPTFISYDDPVSIQAKAAYAKASGLGGTMIWELSQDYNGELVAAALAGWN
;
A
#
# COMPACT_ATOMS: atom_id res chain seq x y z
N GLU A 1 -7.32 -2.60 15.46
CA GLU A 1 -7.62 -1.27 14.94
C GLU A 1 -8.41 -0.46 15.96
N PRO A 2 -8.09 0.83 16.17
CA PRO A 2 -8.90 1.73 17.01
C PRO A 2 -10.33 1.86 16.48
N ALA A 3 -11.33 1.88 17.38
CA ALA A 3 -12.74 2.02 16.97
C ALA A 3 -13.01 3.33 16.21
N SER A 4 -12.22 4.39 16.46
CA SER A 4 -12.28 5.66 15.74
C SER A 4 -12.05 5.54 14.24
N ASN A 5 -11.33 4.51 13.78
CA ASN A 5 -11.04 4.32 12.37
C ASN A 5 -12.23 3.70 11.62
N ASN A 6 -13.22 3.17 12.35
CA ASN A 6 -14.42 2.54 11.81
C ASN A 6 -15.67 3.42 11.96
N VAL A 7 -15.51 4.73 12.21
CA VAL A 7 -16.65 5.66 12.30
C VAL A 7 -17.39 5.69 10.96
N GLY A 8 -18.66 5.30 10.97
CA GLY A 8 -19.49 5.20 9.76
C GLY A 8 -19.48 3.81 9.09
N TYR A 9 -18.70 2.85 9.61
CA TYR A 9 -18.63 1.48 9.11
C TYR A 9 -18.96 0.47 10.22
N SER A 10 -19.62 -0.63 9.88
CA SER A 10 -19.97 -1.70 10.83
C SER A 10 -18.81 -2.65 11.15
N GLN A 11 -17.71 -2.55 10.40
CA GLN A 11 -16.56 -3.46 10.42
C GLN A 11 -15.32 -2.80 9.80
N PRO A 12 -14.10 -3.28 10.11
CA PRO A 12 -12.86 -2.85 9.46
C PRO A 12 -12.93 -2.92 7.93
N LEU A 13 -12.45 -1.87 7.28
CA LEU A 13 -12.34 -1.82 5.82
C LEU A 13 -11.25 -2.79 5.35
N SER A 14 -11.68 -3.89 4.74
CA SER A 14 -10.78 -4.95 4.25
C SER A 14 -11.32 -5.59 2.99
N GLN A 15 -10.45 -6.26 2.23
CA GLN A 15 -10.84 -7.02 1.03
C GLN A 15 -11.92 -8.06 1.38
N ALA A 16 -11.73 -8.80 2.49
CA ALA A 16 -12.68 -9.81 2.96
C ALA A 16 -14.05 -9.20 3.32
N ALA A 17 -14.09 -8.03 3.96
CA ALA A 17 -15.34 -7.35 4.29
C ALA A 17 -16.14 -6.98 3.03
N VAL A 18 -15.48 -6.37 2.03
CA VAL A 18 -16.12 -5.97 0.77
C VAL A 18 -16.60 -7.19 -0.03
N ILE A 19 -15.81 -8.27 -0.07
CA ILE A 19 -16.22 -9.52 -0.73
C ILE A 19 -17.49 -10.06 -0.07
N ASN A 20 -17.53 -10.12 1.27
CA ASN A 20 -18.71 -10.60 2.00
C ASN A 20 -19.94 -9.72 1.74
N GLU A 21 -19.78 -8.40 1.64
CA GLU A 21 -20.88 -7.48 1.31
C GLU A 21 -21.48 -7.78 -0.07
N TRP A 22 -20.66 -8.00 -1.10
CA TRP A 22 -21.13 -8.36 -2.44
C TRP A 22 -21.83 -9.73 -2.48
N VAL A 23 -21.30 -10.70 -1.74
CA VAL A 23 -21.91 -12.03 -1.62
C VAL A 23 -23.26 -11.94 -0.93
N ASN A 24 -23.36 -11.17 0.16
CA ASN A 24 -24.62 -10.94 0.87
C ASN A 24 -25.65 -10.19 0.00
N ALA A 25 -25.19 -9.38 -0.95
CA ALA A 25 -26.03 -8.75 -1.96
C ALA A 25 -26.45 -9.70 -3.11
N GLY A 26 -25.98 -10.96 -3.10
CA GLY A 26 -26.37 -12.00 -4.06
C GLY A 26 -25.43 -12.17 -5.26
N VAL A 27 -24.27 -11.50 -5.27
CA VAL A 27 -23.29 -11.69 -6.35
C VAL A 27 -22.58 -13.03 -6.19
N PRO A 28 -22.56 -13.89 -7.23
CA PRO A 28 -21.81 -15.14 -7.18
C PRO A 28 -20.31 -14.90 -6.98
N LEU A 29 -19.68 -15.64 -6.06
CA LEU A 29 -18.23 -15.57 -5.79
C LEU A 29 -17.40 -15.69 -7.08
N SER A 30 -17.79 -16.58 -7.99
CA SER A 30 -17.09 -16.81 -9.26
C SER A 30 -17.11 -15.62 -10.23
N GLN A 31 -17.92 -14.59 -9.98
CA GLN A 31 -17.98 -13.34 -10.75
C GLN A 31 -17.20 -12.19 -10.09
N LEU A 32 -16.66 -12.41 -8.89
CA LEU A 32 -15.85 -11.45 -8.17
C LEU A 32 -14.36 -11.74 -8.40
N THR A 33 -13.56 -10.69 -8.48
CA THR A 33 -12.10 -10.77 -8.49
C THR A 33 -11.52 -10.01 -7.31
N ASN A 34 -10.43 -10.52 -6.73
CA ASN A 34 -9.74 -9.82 -5.65
C ASN A 34 -8.66 -8.89 -6.21
N GLY A 35 -8.71 -7.60 -5.83
CA GLY A 35 -7.74 -6.60 -6.27
C GLY A 35 -6.43 -6.69 -5.48
N LEU A 36 -5.31 -6.68 -6.19
CA LEU A 36 -3.95 -6.73 -5.65
C LEU A 36 -3.20 -5.46 -6.07
N ALA A 37 -2.60 -4.77 -5.10
CA ALA A 37 -1.87 -3.54 -5.34
C ALA A 37 -0.39 -3.85 -5.60
N PHE A 38 0.16 -3.35 -6.70
CA PHE A 38 1.60 -3.36 -6.99
C PHE A 38 2.28 -2.04 -6.61
N TYR A 39 1.67 -1.34 -5.66
CA TYR A 39 2.12 -0.09 -5.09
C TYR A 39 1.73 0.00 -3.61
N GLY A 40 2.35 0.95 -2.93
CA GLY A 40 1.97 1.41 -1.60
C GLY A 40 1.47 2.85 -1.60
N ARG A 41 0.95 3.25 -0.45
CA ARG A 41 0.59 4.64 -0.15
C ARG A 41 1.30 5.09 1.10
N SER A 42 1.57 6.38 1.16
CA SER A 42 2.38 6.98 2.21
C SER A 42 1.83 8.28 2.75
N TRP A 43 2.11 8.53 4.01
CA TRP A 43 1.75 9.76 4.72
C TRP A 43 2.71 9.99 5.88
N GLN A 44 2.82 11.25 6.29
CA GLN A 44 3.50 11.62 7.52
C GLN A 44 2.61 11.33 8.72
N VAL A 45 3.18 10.87 9.82
CA VAL A 45 2.46 10.51 11.05
C VAL A 45 2.89 11.38 12.23
N GLN A 46 1.94 11.75 13.09
CA GLN A 46 2.20 12.63 14.25
C GLN A 46 3.07 11.98 15.33
N SER A 47 3.19 10.65 15.33
CA SER A 47 3.94 9.89 16.35
C SER A 47 4.65 8.68 15.73
N SER A 48 5.78 8.32 16.32
CA SER A 48 6.52 7.09 16.00
C SER A 48 5.99 5.86 16.72
N THR A 49 4.97 6.01 17.56
CA THR A 49 4.35 4.87 18.27
C THR A 49 3.89 3.81 17.26
N ASN A 50 4.16 2.55 17.58
CA ASN A 50 3.76 1.41 16.74
C ASN A 50 4.26 1.51 15.29
N ASN A 51 5.46 2.09 15.09
CA ASN A 51 6.05 2.33 13.77
C ASN A 51 5.06 3.03 12.82
N GLY A 52 4.28 3.99 13.33
CA GLY A 52 3.32 4.76 12.56
C GLY A 52 1.96 4.08 12.31
N LEU A 53 1.82 2.78 12.58
CA LEU A 53 0.53 2.10 12.42
C LEU A 53 -0.48 2.65 13.44
N TYR A 54 -1.66 3.01 12.92
CA TYR A 54 -2.76 3.66 13.66
C TYR A 54 -2.44 5.02 14.25
N GLN A 55 -1.35 5.66 13.81
CA GLN A 55 -1.06 7.04 14.19
C GLN A 55 -1.77 7.99 13.23
N GLU A 56 -2.31 9.08 13.76
CA GLU A 56 -2.89 10.14 12.94
C GLU A 56 -1.84 10.72 12.00
N CYS A 57 -2.26 11.05 10.79
CA CYS A 57 -1.38 11.71 9.84
C CYS A 57 -1.23 13.20 10.14
N ILE A 58 -0.07 13.75 9.80
CA ILE A 58 0.19 15.19 9.88
C ILE A 58 -0.62 15.89 8.79
N GLY A 59 -1.30 16.99 9.14
CA GLY A 59 -2.03 17.82 8.18
C GLY A 59 -3.44 17.33 7.82
N SER A 60 -3.95 16.24 8.43
CA SER A 60 -5.38 15.95 8.36
C SER A 60 -6.15 16.99 9.19
N VAL A 61 -6.97 17.80 8.53
CA VAL A 61 -7.83 18.80 9.19
C VAL A 61 -9.28 18.47 8.88
N ASN A 62 -10.13 18.36 9.91
CA ASN A 62 -11.58 18.15 9.77
C ASN A 62 -12.00 16.93 8.91
N GLY A 63 -11.26 15.82 8.98
CA GLY A 63 -11.56 14.60 8.22
C GLY A 63 -11.07 14.64 6.76
N ALA A 64 -10.23 15.62 6.39
CA ALA A 64 -9.51 15.58 5.13
C ALA A 64 -8.58 14.36 5.06
N ALA A 65 -8.44 13.79 3.85
CA ALA A 65 -7.51 12.71 3.58
C ALA A 65 -6.08 13.08 3.99
N CYS A 66 -5.31 12.09 4.42
CA CYS A 66 -3.89 12.29 4.72
C CYS A 66 -3.18 12.85 3.49
N PRO A 67 -2.42 13.96 3.62
CA PRO A 67 -1.66 14.47 2.50
C PRO A 67 -0.63 13.44 2.08
N GLY A 68 -0.61 13.15 0.78
CA GLY A 68 0.46 12.35 0.19
C GLY A 68 1.79 13.07 0.38
N ILE A 69 2.84 12.31 0.68
CA ILE A 69 4.20 12.85 0.73
C ILE A 69 4.83 12.85 -0.66
N ILE A 70 5.96 13.53 -0.80
CA ILE A 70 6.83 13.34 -1.96
C ILE A 70 7.34 11.89 -1.90
N GLY A 71 6.80 11.02 -2.74
CA GLY A 71 7.18 9.61 -2.82
C GLY A 71 8.16 9.34 -3.95
N ASP A 72 7.72 8.53 -4.91
CA ASP A 72 8.54 8.13 -6.05
C ASP A 72 8.46 9.12 -7.23
N PHE A 73 8.88 8.72 -8.43
CA PHE A 73 8.91 9.63 -9.58
C PHE A 73 7.53 10.17 -9.99
N LEU A 74 6.42 9.52 -9.64
CA LEU A 74 5.08 10.07 -9.88
C LEU A 74 4.82 11.29 -9.00
N ASP A 75 5.47 11.38 -7.85
CA ASP A 75 5.32 12.49 -6.92
C ASP A 75 6.23 13.68 -7.22
N ALA A 76 7.05 13.60 -8.28
CA ALA A 76 7.76 14.75 -8.82
C ALA A 76 6.78 15.80 -9.40
N ALA A 77 5.58 15.39 -9.79
CA ALA A 77 4.51 16.29 -10.21
C ALA A 77 3.62 16.66 -9.01
N ILE A 78 3.32 17.96 -8.88
CA ILE A 78 2.27 18.44 -7.98
C ILE A 78 0.94 18.36 -8.73
N TYR A 79 0.02 17.55 -8.22
CA TYR A 79 -1.33 17.41 -8.76
C TYR A 79 -2.21 18.53 -8.23
N THR A 80 -3.13 19.02 -9.04
CA THR A 80 -4.15 20.00 -8.64
C THR A 80 -5.52 19.38 -8.84
N ASP A 81 -6.32 19.28 -7.78
CA ASP A 81 -7.68 18.76 -7.90
C ASP A 81 -8.64 19.78 -8.53
N VAL A 82 -9.90 19.38 -8.72
CA VAL A 82 -10.96 20.24 -9.28
C VAL A 82 -11.28 21.46 -8.41
N CYS A 83 -10.86 21.45 -7.14
CA CYS A 83 -11.02 22.55 -6.18
C CYS A 83 -9.79 23.47 -6.15
N GLY A 84 -8.74 23.17 -6.90
CA GLY A 84 -7.49 23.94 -6.92
C GLY A 84 -6.49 23.53 -5.83
N THR A 85 -6.77 22.48 -5.06
CA THR A 85 -5.87 22.00 -4.00
C THR A 85 -4.70 21.25 -4.62
N GLN A 86 -3.50 21.64 -4.22
CA GLN A 86 -2.24 21.03 -4.66
C GLN A 86 -1.80 19.91 -3.72
N TYR A 87 -1.40 18.76 -4.26
CA TYR A 87 -0.98 17.60 -3.48
C TYR A 87 0.01 16.70 -4.23
N HIS A 88 0.77 15.89 -3.49
CA HIS A 88 1.51 14.75 -4.03
C HIS A 88 0.61 13.51 -3.99
N SER A 89 0.78 12.59 -4.94
CA SER A 89 -0.02 11.37 -5.01
C SER A 89 0.19 10.46 -3.78
N GLY A 90 1.38 10.52 -3.18
CA GLY A 90 1.81 9.67 -2.07
C GLY A 90 1.94 8.20 -2.46
N VAL A 91 1.98 7.89 -3.75
CA VAL A 91 2.07 6.55 -4.31
C VAL A 91 3.52 6.10 -4.34
N TRP A 92 3.74 4.84 -3.97
CA TRP A 92 5.03 4.19 -4.08
C TRP A 92 4.91 2.93 -4.92
N MET A 93 5.35 2.96 -6.17
CA MET A 93 5.46 1.75 -6.97
C MET A 93 6.37 0.73 -6.28
N TYR A 94 6.00 -0.54 -6.31
CA TYR A 94 6.79 -1.59 -5.69
C TYR A 94 8.22 -1.63 -6.22
N MET A 95 8.41 -1.47 -7.53
CA MET A 95 9.73 -1.36 -8.15
C MET A 95 10.60 -0.24 -7.57
N ASN A 96 10.00 0.89 -7.20
CA ASN A 96 10.73 2.02 -6.63
C ASN A 96 11.10 1.73 -5.17
N LEU A 97 10.20 1.11 -4.39
CA LEU A 97 10.55 0.60 -3.05
C LEU A 97 11.74 -0.37 -3.11
N ARG A 98 11.83 -1.15 -4.19
CA ARG A 98 12.91 -2.12 -4.46
C ARG A 98 14.15 -1.55 -5.15
N GLY A 99 14.23 -0.23 -5.34
CA GLY A 99 15.43 0.45 -5.84
C GLY A 99 15.63 0.33 -7.34
N ALA A 100 14.56 0.33 -8.14
CA ALA A 100 14.66 0.38 -9.58
C ALA A 100 15.50 1.59 -10.06
N THR A 101 16.44 1.34 -10.97
CA THR A 101 17.46 2.31 -11.41
C THR A 101 17.02 3.22 -12.56
N ASN A 102 15.74 3.16 -12.95
CA ASN A 102 15.19 3.93 -14.07
C ASN A 102 14.46 5.19 -13.59
N LEU A 103 14.77 5.68 -12.38
CA LEU A 103 14.20 6.90 -11.85
C LEU A 103 14.73 8.12 -12.63
N PRO A 104 13.87 9.07 -13.05
CA PRO A 104 14.31 10.32 -13.64
C PRO A 104 15.28 11.09 -12.74
N THR A 105 16.25 11.77 -13.35
CA THR A 105 17.20 12.64 -12.63
C THR A 105 16.44 13.75 -11.87
N GLY A 106 16.75 13.94 -10.59
CA GLY A 106 16.09 14.94 -9.73
C GLY A 106 14.91 14.41 -8.92
N THR A 107 14.63 13.10 -8.99
CA THR A 107 13.75 12.43 -8.02
C THR A 107 14.37 12.46 -6.63
N VAL A 108 13.52 12.57 -5.60
CA VAL A 108 13.96 12.62 -4.19
C VAL A 108 14.47 11.27 -3.71
N GLN A 109 13.99 10.19 -4.33
CA GLN A 109 14.48 8.85 -4.07
C GLN A 109 15.74 8.56 -4.89
N THR A 110 16.77 8.06 -4.23
CA THR A 110 17.96 7.49 -4.88
C THR A 110 17.72 6.02 -5.23
N ASP A 111 18.50 5.44 -6.12
CA ASP A 111 18.43 4.01 -6.48
C ASP A 111 18.72 3.05 -5.31
N VAL A 112 18.91 3.58 -4.09
CA VAL A 112 19.07 2.78 -2.86
C VAL A 112 17.68 2.34 -2.38
N PRO A 113 17.40 1.02 -2.29
CA PRO A 113 16.08 0.50 -1.98
C PRO A 113 15.63 0.82 -0.55
N LEU A 114 14.34 1.17 -0.38
CA LEU A 114 13.68 1.25 0.92
C LEU A 114 13.32 -0.15 1.45
N SER A 115 13.14 -1.11 0.53
CA SER A 115 13.01 -2.54 0.82
C SER A 115 14.14 -3.29 0.10
N ALA A 116 15.20 -3.64 0.83
CA ALA A 116 16.40 -4.28 0.29
C ALA A 116 16.14 -5.68 -0.29
N SER A 117 15.11 -6.38 0.22
CA SER A 117 14.59 -7.64 -0.29
C SER A 117 13.05 -7.60 -0.27
N PRO A 118 12.34 -8.64 -0.73
CA PRO A 118 10.88 -8.73 -0.57
C PRO A 118 10.40 -8.52 0.86
N THR A 119 11.19 -8.95 1.86
CA THR A 119 10.78 -9.01 3.26
C THR A 119 11.74 -8.32 4.23
N THR A 120 12.74 -7.60 3.72
CA THR A 120 13.74 -6.88 4.52
C THR A 120 13.79 -5.42 4.09
N ALA A 121 13.66 -4.51 5.04
CA ALA A 121 13.83 -3.08 4.80
C ALA A 121 15.29 -2.72 4.46
N GLY A 122 15.48 -1.56 3.84
CA GLY A 122 16.76 -0.95 3.53
C GLY A 122 16.74 0.55 3.83
N ASN A 123 17.86 1.23 3.59
CA ASN A 123 17.95 2.70 3.60
C ASN A 123 17.42 3.39 4.89
N GLY A 124 17.63 2.77 6.06
CA GLY A 124 17.16 3.33 7.34
C GLY A 124 15.65 3.21 7.59
N TRP A 125 14.94 2.43 6.77
CA TRP A 125 13.54 2.07 7.00
C TRP A 125 13.42 0.82 7.85
N THR A 126 12.27 0.69 8.51
CA THR A 126 11.86 -0.48 9.28
C THR A 126 10.67 -1.14 8.57
N ARG A 127 10.76 -2.44 8.31
CA ARG A 127 9.63 -3.23 7.79
C ARG A 127 8.96 -3.97 8.93
N GLU A 128 7.64 -3.93 8.94
CA GLU A 128 6.80 -4.75 9.81
C GLU A 128 5.74 -5.47 8.97
N PHE A 129 5.44 -6.72 9.29
CA PHE A 129 4.36 -7.47 8.64
C PHE A 129 3.26 -7.73 9.65
N PHE A 130 2.03 -7.35 9.31
CA PHE A 130 0.89 -7.48 10.21
C PHE A 130 0.06 -8.71 9.86
N ASP A 131 0.21 -9.78 10.63
CA ASP A 131 -0.49 -11.05 10.40
C ASP A 131 -2.02 -10.90 10.38
N PHE A 132 -2.58 -10.00 11.20
CA PHE A 132 -4.02 -9.76 11.23
C PHE A 132 -4.56 -9.13 9.94
N ALA A 133 -3.71 -8.43 9.18
CA ALA A 133 -4.07 -7.75 7.93
C ALA A 133 -3.45 -8.39 6.69
N GLN A 134 -2.55 -9.38 6.88
CA GLN A 134 -1.75 -9.99 5.81
C GLN A 134 -1.11 -8.93 4.90
N THR A 135 -0.50 -7.91 5.49
CA THR A 135 0.01 -6.74 4.77
C THR A 135 1.27 -6.19 5.45
N PRO A 136 2.35 -5.87 4.70
CA PRO A 136 3.53 -5.20 5.22
C PRO A 136 3.38 -3.68 5.30
N THR A 137 4.26 -3.07 6.10
CA THR A 137 4.48 -1.63 6.14
C THR A 137 5.96 -1.30 6.16
N LEU A 138 6.31 -0.11 5.68
CA LEU A 138 7.61 0.51 5.93
C LEU A 138 7.42 1.76 6.78
N TYR A 139 8.36 1.98 7.69
CA TYR A 139 8.37 3.15 8.57
C TYR A 139 9.77 3.74 8.69
N THR A 140 9.86 5.06 8.77
CA THR A 140 11.07 5.76 9.21
C THR A 140 10.70 6.98 10.03
N ALA A 141 11.55 7.31 11.01
CA ALA A 141 11.35 8.49 11.84
C ALA A 141 11.76 9.81 11.14
N ASN A 142 12.48 9.72 10.02
CA ASN A 142 13.02 10.89 9.34
C ASN A 142 13.13 10.67 7.83
N TYR A 143 12.02 10.86 7.13
CA TYR A 143 12.00 11.04 5.68
C TYR A 143 11.66 12.49 5.39
N LEU A 144 12.61 13.22 4.79
CA LEU A 144 12.51 14.67 4.55
C LEU A 144 12.21 15.50 5.80
N GLY A 145 12.70 15.07 6.97
CA GLY A 145 12.49 15.76 8.24
C GLY A 145 11.34 15.22 9.08
N GLU A 146 10.52 14.29 8.55
CA GLU A 146 9.26 13.89 9.18
C GLU A 146 9.13 12.36 9.36
N PRO A 147 8.45 11.90 10.44
CA PRO A 147 8.07 10.50 10.58
C PRO A 147 7.13 10.08 9.47
N THR A 148 7.48 9.03 8.73
CA THR A 148 6.78 8.62 7.52
C THR A 148 6.44 7.13 7.58
N PHE A 149 5.20 6.83 7.19
CA PHE A 149 4.65 5.50 7.12
C PHE A 149 4.24 5.17 5.68
N ILE A 150 4.48 3.94 5.26
CA ILE A 150 4.06 3.39 3.97
C ILE A 150 3.34 2.07 4.21
N SER A 151 2.10 1.94 3.72
CA SER A 151 1.42 0.65 3.60
C SER A 151 1.47 0.19 2.14
N TYR A 152 1.86 -1.05 1.91
CA TYR A 152 2.08 -1.59 0.56
C TYR A 152 1.83 -3.10 0.54
N ASP A 153 1.93 -3.70 -0.64
CA ASP A 153 1.91 -5.15 -0.82
C ASP A 153 3.30 -5.65 -1.25
N ASP A 154 3.73 -6.79 -0.71
CA ASP A 154 4.96 -7.48 -1.08
C ASP A 154 4.64 -8.94 -1.50
N PRO A 155 5.63 -9.74 -1.94
CA PRO A 155 5.39 -11.12 -2.34
C PRO A 155 4.67 -11.98 -1.29
N VAL A 156 4.87 -11.74 0.02
CA VAL A 156 4.21 -12.52 1.07
C VAL A 156 2.72 -12.20 1.11
N SER A 157 2.37 -10.91 1.17
CA SER A 157 0.97 -10.50 1.23
C SER A 157 0.23 -10.77 -0.08
N ILE A 158 0.87 -10.57 -1.23
CA ILE A 158 0.30 -10.88 -2.55
C ILE A 158 -0.01 -12.37 -2.67
N GLN A 159 0.93 -13.24 -2.29
CA GLN A 159 0.69 -14.68 -2.31
C GLN A 159 -0.45 -15.08 -1.38
N ALA A 160 -0.50 -14.53 -0.16
CA ALA A 160 -1.57 -14.80 0.80
C ALA A 160 -2.95 -14.36 0.28
N LYS A 161 -3.03 -13.17 -0.31
CA LYS A 161 -4.28 -12.61 -0.87
C LYS A 161 -4.76 -13.36 -2.12
N ALA A 162 -3.83 -13.85 -2.96
CA ALA A 162 -4.17 -14.70 -4.09
C ALA A 162 -4.67 -16.08 -3.64
N ALA A 163 -4.02 -16.69 -2.64
CA ALA A 163 -4.44 -17.95 -2.04
C ALA A 163 -5.82 -17.83 -1.39
N TYR A 164 -6.07 -16.73 -0.66
CA TYR A 164 -7.38 -16.43 -0.11
C TYR A 164 -8.45 -16.31 -1.21
N ALA A 165 -8.17 -15.59 -2.30
CA ALA A 165 -9.09 -15.44 -3.42
C ALA A 165 -9.46 -16.80 -4.04
N LYS A 166 -8.45 -17.65 -4.27
CA LYS A 166 -8.63 -19.00 -4.80
C LYS A 166 -9.46 -19.88 -3.86
N ALA A 167 -9.09 -19.93 -2.59
CA ALA A 167 -9.77 -20.74 -1.57
C ALA A 167 -11.23 -20.30 -1.35
N SER A 168 -11.52 -19.01 -1.52
CA SER A 168 -12.87 -18.44 -1.42
C SER A 168 -13.72 -18.68 -2.67
N GLY A 169 -13.19 -19.30 -3.72
CA GLY A 169 -13.94 -19.56 -4.96
C GLY A 169 -14.18 -18.30 -5.81
N LEU A 170 -13.34 -17.27 -5.66
CA LEU A 170 -13.40 -16.10 -6.52
C LEU A 170 -13.03 -16.46 -7.95
N GLY A 171 -13.51 -15.66 -8.92
CA GLY A 171 -13.24 -15.87 -10.34
C GLY A 171 -11.78 -15.58 -10.73
N GLY A 172 -11.05 -14.83 -9.92
CA GLY A 172 -9.67 -14.46 -10.20
C GLY A 172 -9.10 -13.41 -9.26
N THR A 173 -7.95 -12.89 -9.64
CA THR A 173 -7.33 -11.69 -9.06
C THR A 173 -7.16 -10.64 -10.16
N MET A 174 -7.20 -9.37 -9.77
CA MET A 174 -6.88 -8.23 -10.63
C MET A 174 -5.66 -7.53 -10.04
N ILE A 175 -4.76 -7.03 -10.87
CA ILE A 175 -3.56 -6.30 -10.43
C ILE A 175 -3.64 -4.83 -10.88
N TRP A 176 -3.26 -3.91 -9.98
CA TRP A 176 -3.01 -2.52 -10.33
C TRP A 176 -1.62 -2.09 -9.83
N GLU A 177 -0.68 -1.72 -10.69
CA GLU A 177 -0.66 -2.04 -12.12
C GLU A 177 0.65 -2.70 -12.53
N LEU A 178 0.61 -3.43 -13.65
CA LEU A 178 1.66 -4.41 -13.99
C LEU A 178 3.04 -3.76 -14.16
N SER A 179 3.11 -2.50 -14.62
CA SER A 179 4.37 -1.81 -14.85
C SER A 179 5.17 -1.54 -13.56
N GLN A 180 4.52 -1.65 -12.40
CA GLN A 180 5.07 -1.29 -11.09
C GLN A 180 5.78 -2.45 -10.40
N ASP A 181 5.75 -3.65 -10.98
CA ASP A 181 6.40 -4.83 -10.44
C ASP A 181 7.92 -4.76 -10.57
N TYR A 182 8.63 -5.28 -9.57
CA TYR A 182 10.09 -5.38 -9.59
C TYR A 182 10.51 -6.76 -10.06
N ASN A 183 11.03 -6.87 -11.28
CA ASN A 183 11.54 -8.14 -11.84
C ASN A 183 10.52 -9.31 -11.79
N GLY A 184 9.22 -9.01 -11.81
CA GLY A 184 8.15 -10.02 -11.80
C GLY A 184 7.89 -10.67 -10.44
N GLU A 185 8.43 -10.13 -9.34
CA GLU A 185 8.31 -10.71 -8.01
C GLU A 185 6.85 -10.78 -7.52
N LEU A 186 6.06 -9.73 -7.75
CA LEU A 186 4.66 -9.71 -7.32
C LEU A 186 3.78 -10.58 -8.24
N VAL A 187 4.01 -10.59 -9.55
CA VAL A 187 3.32 -11.51 -10.46
C VAL A 187 3.61 -12.97 -10.09
N ALA A 188 4.87 -13.30 -9.83
CA ALA A 188 5.25 -14.65 -9.42
C ALA A 188 4.58 -15.07 -8.12
N ALA A 189 4.50 -14.16 -7.14
CA ALA A 189 3.79 -14.39 -5.89
C ALA A 189 2.28 -14.60 -6.08
N ALA A 190 1.64 -13.79 -6.93
CA ALA A 190 0.21 -13.92 -7.23
C ALA A 190 -0.08 -15.28 -7.88
N LEU A 191 0.76 -15.71 -8.83
CA LEU A 191 0.65 -17.02 -9.46
C LEU A 191 0.88 -18.16 -8.44
N ALA A 192 1.87 -18.02 -7.56
CA ALA A 192 2.17 -19.02 -6.54
C ALA A 192 1.04 -19.17 -5.52
N GLY A 193 0.32 -18.10 -5.20
CA GLY A 193 -0.85 -18.17 -4.32
C GLY A 193 -2.09 -18.73 -5.01
N TRP A 194 -2.22 -18.55 -6.32
CA TRP A 194 -3.38 -19.04 -7.08
C TRP A 194 -3.33 -20.54 -7.43
N ASN A 195 -2.11 -21.10 -7.50
CA ASN A 195 -1.85 -22.52 -7.77
C ASN A 195 -2.01 -23.39 -6.52
#